data_AF-A0A182T1B8-F1
#
_entry.id   AF-A0A182T1B8-F1
#
_cell.length_a   1.000
_cell.length_b   1.000
_cell.length_c   1.000
_cell.angle_alpha   90.00
_cell.angle_beta   90.00
_cell.angle_gamma   90.00
#
_symmetry.space_group_name_H-M   'P 1'
#
loop_
_entity.id
_entity.type
_entity.pdbx_description
1 polymer ?
#
loop_
_entity_poly.entity_id
_entity_poly.type
_entity_poly.pdbx_seq_one_letter_code
_entity_poly.pdbx_strand_id
1 'polypeptide(L)'
;MNFKLMQLELMPRSQYHPLYITSSSEGGFGQLSDIQKRRETVYAGVEYDSEGIAYPTAAGRYCEWKHNTIDRSAEIATFEEYKKTLHLSCDEPYGQPAYLNWTVVEETPDLVYYQCFTHRNLGWKIHVVNPGETSKISGSHGLYGPDSGSTLLYTLLLLTLAPWWLVQMQLVPRGF
;
A
#
# COMPACT_ATOMS: atom_id res chain seq x y z
N MET A 1 11.40 -5.29 -43.59
CA MET A 1 10.73 -4.04 -43.18
C MET A 1 11.34 -3.63 -41.85
N ASN A 2 12.17 -2.60 -41.88
CA ASN A 2 12.79 -2.01 -40.69
C ASN A 2 11.81 -1.01 -40.07
N PHE A 3 11.55 -1.13 -38.78
CA PHE A 3 11.10 0.00 -37.96
C PHE A 3 11.93 0.01 -36.68
N LYS A 4 12.99 0.81 -36.72
CA LYS A 4 13.70 1.33 -35.56
C LYS A 4 13.40 2.82 -35.55
N LEU A 5 12.61 3.26 -34.57
CA LEU A 5 12.60 4.60 -33.96
C LEU A 5 11.30 4.75 -33.16
N MET A 6 11.38 4.46 -31.86
CA MET A 6 10.64 5.22 -30.86
C MET A 6 11.56 5.35 -29.65
N GLN A 7 12.52 6.25 -29.81
CA GLN A 7 13.41 6.74 -28.79
C GLN A 7 12.64 7.81 -28.00
N LEU A 8 11.71 7.34 -27.17
CA LEU A 8 11.35 8.00 -25.92
C LEU A 8 11.55 6.90 -24.89
N GLU A 9 12.50 7.08 -24.00
CA GLU A 9 12.71 6.21 -22.84
C GLU A 9 11.47 6.28 -21.95
N LEU A 10 10.44 5.51 -22.30
CA LEU A 10 9.45 5.08 -21.33
C LEU A 10 10.19 4.12 -20.41
N MET A 11 10.71 4.65 -19.30
CA MET A 11 10.94 3.82 -18.13
C MET A 11 9.67 2.99 -17.92
N PRO A 12 9.77 1.66 -17.74
CA PRO A 12 8.57 0.85 -17.59
C PRO A 12 7.76 1.46 -16.47
N ARG A 13 6.47 1.75 -16.76
CA ARG A 13 5.60 2.57 -15.90
C ARG A 13 5.81 2.24 -14.42
N SER A 14 5.96 0.96 -14.09
CA SER A 14 6.19 0.37 -12.75
C SER A 14 7.46 0.76 -11.98
N GLN A 15 8.41 1.51 -12.55
CA GLN A 15 9.67 1.85 -11.87
C GLN A 15 9.70 3.31 -11.38
N TYR A 16 8.94 4.20 -12.01
CA TYR A 16 8.99 5.63 -11.70
C TYR A 16 7.74 6.08 -10.94
N HIS A 17 7.97 6.62 -9.73
CA HIS A 17 6.90 6.89 -8.77
C HIS A 17 6.90 8.35 -8.26
N PRO A 18 6.57 9.34 -9.11
CA PRO A 18 6.36 10.70 -8.65
C PRO A 18 5.28 10.77 -7.58
N LEU A 19 5.51 11.59 -6.56
CA LEU A 19 4.63 11.72 -5.41
C LEU A 19 3.66 12.90 -5.57
N TYR A 20 2.46 12.75 -5.05
CA TYR A 20 1.53 13.85 -4.83
C TYR A 20 0.69 13.62 -3.56
N ILE A 21 0.04 14.67 -3.06
CA ILE A 21 -0.81 14.62 -1.85
C ILE A 21 -2.26 14.81 -2.26
N THR A 22 -3.14 13.96 -1.74
CA THR A 22 -4.51 13.83 -2.22
C THR A 22 -5.49 13.36 -1.15
N SER A 23 -6.78 13.59 -1.38
CA SER A 23 -7.87 12.98 -0.60
C SER A 23 -8.12 11.51 -0.95
N SER A 24 -7.55 11.00 -2.05
CA SER A 24 -7.76 9.63 -2.52
C SER A 24 -6.83 8.61 -1.86
N SER A 25 -7.43 7.57 -1.28
CA SER A 25 -6.69 6.40 -0.77
C SER A 25 -6.12 5.49 -1.87
N GLU A 26 -6.57 5.66 -3.11
CA GLU A 26 -6.17 4.82 -4.24
C GLU A 26 -5.05 5.46 -5.08
N GLY A 27 -4.95 6.78 -5.16
CA GLY A 27 -3.90 7.42 -5.95
C GLY A 27 -3.98 7.20 -7.46
N GLY A 28 -2.85 7.31 -8.15
CA GLY A 28 -2.74 7.03 -9.59
C GLY A 28 -3.37 8.10 -10.49
N PHE A 29 -3.31 9.37 -10.10
CA PHE A 29 -3.95 10.50 -10.78
C PHE A 29 -3.74 10.53 -12.32
N GLY A 30 -2.53 10.18 -12.78
CA GLY A 30 -2.20 10.14 -14.20
C GLY A 30 -2.98 9.09 -15.02
N GLN A 31 -3.61 8.12 -14.37
CA GLN A 31 -4.41 7.06 -15.00
C GLN A 31 -5.92 7.34 -14.94
N LEU A 32 -6.35 8.37 -14.21
CA LEU A 32 -7.76 8.65 -13.98
C LEU A 32 -8.41 9.35 -15.19
N SER A 33 -9.68 9.02 -15.44
CA SER A 33 -10.52 9.82 -16.34
C SER A 33 -10.80 11.21 -15.75
N ASP A 34 -11.19 12.18 -16.57
CA ASP A 34 -11.48 13.54 -16.10
C ASP A 34 -12.61 13.59 -15.05
N ILE A 35 -13.56 12.67 -15.14
CA ILE A 35 -14.65 12.54 -14.16
C ILE A 35 -14.09 12.06 -12.81
N GLN A 36 -13.15 11.12 -12.84
CA GLN A 36 -12.50 10.60 -11.63
C GLN A 36 -11.58 11.66 -11.02
N LYS A 37 -10.78 12.35 -11.83
CA LYS A 37 -9.91 13.45 -11.38
C LYS A 37 -10.71 14.53 -10.64
N ARG A 38 -11.90 14.88 -11.13
CA ARG A 38 -12.80 15.87 -10.49
C ARG A 38 -13.35 15.45 -9.12
N ARG A 39 -13.32 14.16 -8.79
CA ARG A 39 -13.77 13.65 -7.47
C ARG A 39 -12.65 13.64 -6.45
N GLU A 40 -11.43 13.85 -6.89
CA GLU A 40 -10.23 13.81 -6.06
C GLU A 40 -9.74 15.23 -5.80
N THR A 41 -9.45 15.53 -4.53
CA THR A 41 -8.83 16.80 -4.15
C THR A 41 -7.33 16.57 -4.12
N VAL A 42 -6.60 17.30 -4.96
CA VAL A 42 -5.14 17.34 -4.90
C VAL A 42 -4.70 18.49 -4.02
N TYR A 43 -3.93 18.19 -2.98
CA TYR A 43 -3.39 19.18 -2.05
C TYR A 43 -2.00 19.70 -2.45
N ALA A 44 -1.20 18.85 -3.12
CA ALA A 44 0.13 19.22 -3.63
C ALA A 44 0.63 18.18 -4.65
N GLY A 45 1.62 18.54 -5.46
CA GLY A 45 2.35 17.59 -6.30
C GLY A 45 1.81 17.34 -7.70
N VAL A 46 0.75 18.06 -8.13
CA VAL A 46 0.21 18.00 -9.50
C VAL A 46 -0.01 19.40 -10.04
N GLU A 47 0.40 19.61 -11.28
CA GLU A 47 0.10 20.80 -12.08
C GLU A 47 -0.50 20.39 -13.43
N TYR A 48 -0.94 21.38 -14.20
CA TYR A 48 -1.52 21.20 -15.52
C TYR A 48 -0.74 22.03 -16.53
N ASP A 49 -0.43 21.45 -17.68
CA ASP A 49 0.20 22.17 -18.77
C ASP A 49 -0.81 23.06 -19.53
N SER A 50 -0.35 23.72 -20.60
CA SER A 50 -1.19 24.60 -21.43
C SER A 50 -2.33 23.87 -22.15
N GLU A 51 -2.26 22.55 -22.28
CA GLU A 51 -3.28 21.71 -22.90
C GLU A 51 -4.25 21.13 -21.87
N GLY A 52 -4.04 21.43 -20.58
CA GLY A 52 -4.84 20.91 -19.47
C GLY A 52 -4.49 19.46 -19.12
N ILE A 53 -3.30 18.97 -19.51
CA ILE A 53 -2.81 17.65 -19.14
C ILE A 53 -2.12 17.74 -17.79
N ALA A 54 -2.58 16.91 -16.86
CA ALA A 54 -2.00 16.83 -15.53
C ALA A 54 -0.61 16.18 -15.57
N TYR A 55 0.35 16.77 -14.87
CA TYR A 55 1.69 16.22 -14.66
C TYR A 55 2.12 16.35 -13.20
N PRO A 56 2.98 15.43 -12.68
CA PRO A 56 3.46 15.51 -11.32
C PRO A 56 4.60 16.52 -11.20
N THR A 57 4.59 17.34 -10.15
CA THR A 57 5.66 18.33 -9.90
C THR A 57 6.80 17.79 -9.06
N ALA A 58 6.53 16.78 -8.22
CA ALA A 58 7.55 16.07 -7.46
C ALA A 58 8.12 14.87 -8.24
N ALA A 59 8.57 15.15 -9.47
CA ALA A 59 9.10 14.19 -10.42
C ALA A 59 10.63 14.33 -10.52
N GLY A 60 11.36 13.66 -9.63
CA GLY A 60 12.82 13.72 -9.57
C GLY A 60 13.51 12.76 -10.54
N ARG A 61 14.83 12.78 -10.59
CA ARG A 61 15.58 11.75 -11.33
C ARG A 61 15.20 10.33 -10.88
N TYR A 62 15.20 9.38 -11.81
CA TYR A 62 15.12 7.97 -11.43
C TYR A 62 16.49 7.46 -10.97
N CYS A 63 16.49 6.74 -9.85
CA CYS A 63 17.63 5.99 -9.36
C CYS A 63 17.17 4.65 -8.79
N GLU A 64 17.97 3.62 -9.04
CA GLU A 64 17.73 2.26 -8.60
C GLU A 64 18.99 1.70 -7.94
N TRP A 65 18.83 1.02 -6.81
CA TRP A 65 19.92 0.24 -6.22
C TRP A 65 20.06 -1.08 -6.97
N LYS A 66 21.16 -1.26 -7.69
CA LYS A 66 21.44 -2.46 -8.50
C LYS A 66 22.53 -3.30 -7.84
N HIS A 67 22.47 -4.60 -8.05
CA HIS A 67 23.53 -5.51 -7.61
C HIS A 67 24.82 -5.25 -8.39
N ASN A 68 25.95 -5.26 -7.68
CA ASN A 68 27.26 -5.25 -8.34
C ASN A 68 27.54 -6.58 -9.06
N THR A 69 27.01 -7.68 -8.53
CA THR A 69 27.14 -9.02 -9.10
C THR A 69 25.82 -9.77 -8.99
N ILE A 70 25.66 -10.60 -7.97
CA ILE A 70 24.47 -11.40 -7.70
C ILE A 70 23.75 -10.90 -6.44
N ASP A 71 22.50 -11.30 -6.28
CA ASP A 71 21.78 -11.07 -5.04
C ASP A 71 22.37 -11.90 -3.90
N ARG A 72 22.65 -11.22 -2.78
CA ARG A 72 23.19 -11.80 -1.54
C ARG A 72 22.29 -11.51 -0.34
N SER A 73 21.04 -11.11 -0.58
CA SER A 73 20.05 -10.78 0.45
C SER A 73 19.85 -11.91 1.46
N ALA A 74 19.89 -13.17 1.02
CA ALA A 74 19.77 -14.34 1.88
C ALA A 74 21.01 -14.63 2.76
N GLU A 75 22.18 -14.10 2.40
CA GLU A 75 23.44 -14.33 3.12
C GLU A 75 23.73 -13.25 4.17
N ILE A 76 23.03 -12.10 4.10
CA ILE A 76 23.37 -10.91 4.87
C ILE A 76 22.26 -10.59 5.86
N ALA A 77 22.60 -10.65 7.15
CA ALA A 77 21.62 -10.58 8.23
C ALA A 77 20.97 -9.20 8.42
N THR A 78 21.58 -8.12 7.93
CA THR A 78 21.07 -6.76 8.12
C THR A 78 20.97 -6.00 6.81
N PHE A 79 19.96 -5.14 6.71
CA PHE A 79 19.76 -4.29 5.54
C PHE A 79 20.95 -3.36 5.26
N GLU A 80 21.56 -2.79 6.30
CA GLU A 80 22.71 -1.88 6.14
C GLU A 80 23.93 -2.58 5.54
N GLU A 81 24.24 -3.80 5.96
CA GLU A 81 25.31 -4.58 5.33
C GLU A 81 24.94 -5.02 3.91
N TYR A 82 23.67 -5.40 3.67
CA TYR A 82 23.21 -5.81 2.34
C TYR A 82 23.29 -4.65 1.34
N LYS A 83 22.90 -3.44 1.76
CA LYS A 83 22.95 -2.23 0.94
C LYS A 83 24.35 -1.90 0.44
N LYS A 84 25.41 -2.23 1.21
CA LYS A 84 26.81 -2.06 0.77
C LYS A 84 27.18 -2.93 -0.43
N THR A 85 26.42 -3.99 -0.72
CA THR A 85 26.63 -4.85 -1.90
C THR A 85 25.99 -4.29 -3.18
N LEU A 86 25.21 -3.21 -3.05
CA LEU A 86 24.50 -2.55 -4.14
C LEU A 86 25.25 -1.28 -4.56
N HIS A 87 25.01 -0.82 -5.78
CA HIS A 87 25.37 0.52 -6.22
C HIS A 87 24.13 1.28 -6.68
N LEU A 88 24.12 2.60 -6.50
CA LEU A 88 23.05 3.46 -6.97
C LEU A 88 23.26 3.78 -8.46
N SER A 89 22.37 3.31 -9.32
CA SER A 89 22.36 3.58 -10.76
C SER A 89 21.23 4.55 -11.07
N CYS A 90 21.55 5.67 -11.71
CA CYS A 90 20.57 6.71 -12.07
C CYS A 90 20.65 7.02 -13.55
N ASP A 91 19.50 7.28 -14.19
CA ASP A 91 19.43 7.62 -15.61
C ASP A 91 20.16 8.93 -15.90
N GLU A 92 20.00 9.89 -14.99
CA GLU A 92 20.75 11.15 -14.98
C GLU A 92 21.69 11.18 -13.77
N PRO A 93 23.00 10.90 -13.95
CA PRO A 93 23.96 10.82 -12.84
C PRO A 93 24.05 12.12 -12.01
N TYR A 94 23.87 13.26 -12.68
CA TYR A 94 23.90 14.60 -12.08
C TYR A 94 22.50 15.22 -11.93
N GLY A 95 21.45 14.47 -12.27
CA GLY A 95 20.07 14.90 -12.06
C GLY A 95 19.82 15.16 -10.57
N GLN A 96 18.81 15.98 -10.28
CA GLN A 96 18.44 16.29 -8.90
C GLN A 96 17.23 15.44 -8.46
N PRO A 97 17.12 15.08 -7.17
CA PRO A 97 15.86 14.62 -6.63
C PRO A 97 14.83 15.76 -6.73
N ALA A 98 13.55 15.40 -6.84
CA ALA A 98 12.48 16.38 -6.67
C ALA A 98 12.06 16.45 -5.22
N TYR A 99 11.61 17.62 -4.80
CA TYR A 99 11.07 17.87 -3.48
C TYR A 99 9.60 18.22 -3.62
N LEU A 100 8.76 17.56 -2.82
CA LEU A 100 7.37 17.97 -2.63
C LEU A 100 7.30 18.81 -1.37
N ASN A 101 7.14 20.11 -1.55
CA ASN A 101 6.88 21.03 -0.44
C ASN A 101 5.37 21.28 -0.38
N TRP A 102 4.78 21.01 0.78
CA TRP A 102 3.36 21.22 1.02
C TRP A 102 3.16 21.92 2.36
N THR A 103 2.39 22.99 2.34
CA THR A 103 1.98 23.73 3.54
C THR A 103 0.56 23.33 3.87
N VAL A 104 0.36 22.76 5.06
CA VAL A 104 -0.96 22.43 5.58
C VAL A 104 -1.72 23.73 5.86
N VAL A 105 -2.98 23.79 5.41
CA VAL A 105 -3.92 24.88 5.67
C VAL A 105 -5.01 24.41 6.64
N GLU A 106 -5.70 25.35 7.29
CA GLU A 106 -6.72 25.07 8.32
C GLU A 106 -7.82 24.14 7.82
N GLU A 107 -8.22 24.27 6.55
CA GLU A 107 -9.25 23.45 5.92
C GLU A 107 -8.78 22.04 5.49
N THR A 108 -7.52 21.70 5.74
CA THR A 108 -7.00 20.36 5.42
C THR A 108 -7.60 19.32 6.37
N PRO A 109 -8.17 18.21 5.86
CA PRO A 109 -8.68 17.14 6.73
C PRO A 109 -7.59 16.47 7.56
N ASP A 110 -7.96 15.94 8.74
CA ASP A 110 -7.09 15.16 9.64
C ASP A 110 -6.43 13.93 8.97
N LEU A 111 -6.99 13.47 7.85
CA LEU A 111 -6.46 12.36 7.08
C LEU A 111 -6.40 12.73 5.60
N VAL A 112 -5.19 12.76 5.07
CA VAL A 112 -4.90 12.82 3.63
C VAL A 112 -3.95 11.68 3.26
N TYR A 113 -3.63 11.55 1.98
CA TYR A 113 -2.78 10.49 1.47
C TYR A 113 -1.63 11.07 0.66
N TYR A 114 -0.42 10.55 0.85
CA TYR A 114 0.60 10.64 -0.18
C TYR A 114 0.43 9.46 -1.11
N GLN A 115 0.46 9.68 -2.42
CA GLN A 115 0.24 8.66 -3.43
C GLN A 115 1.22 8.80 -4.58
N CYS A 116 1.40 7.71 -5.30
CA CYS A 116 2.06 7.69 -6.59
C CYS A 116 1.14 8.30 -7.65
N PHE A 117 1.66 9.26 -8.42
CA PHE A 117 0.93 9.85 -9.54
C PHE A 117 0.64 8.83 -10.65
N THR A 118 1.58 7.91 -10.90
CA THR A 118 1.55 6.99 -12.04
C THR A 118 0.92 5.64 -11.72
N HIS A 119 0.78 5.25 -10.44
CA HIS A 119 0.23 3.96 -10.03
C HIS A 119 -0.81 4.10 -8.93
N ARG A 120 -1.84 3.27 -9.04
CA ARG A 120 -2.84 3.13 -7.99
C ARG A 120 -2.31 2.24 -6.86
N ASN A 121 -2.80 2.50 -5.66
CA ASN A 121 -2.56 1.78 -4.42
C ASN A 121 -1.09 1.74 -4.00
N LEU A 122 -0.34 2.80 -4.36
CA LEU A 122 1.06 2.98 -3.99
C LEU A 122 1.19 4.30 -3.24
N GLY A 123 0.94 4.22 -1.94
CA GLY A 123 0.92 5.38 -1.07
C GLY A 123 0.53 5.00 0.35
N TRP A 124 0.40 5.99 1.21
CA TRP A 124 -0.05 5.79 2.59
C TRP A 124 -0.69 7.05 3.16
N LYS A 125 -1.13 6.92 4.41
CA LYS A 125 -1.83 7.94 5.18
C LYS A 125 -0.87 8.99 5.72
N ILE A 126 -1.30 10.24 5.65
CA ILE A 126 -0.76 11.35 6.43
C ILE A 126 -1.84 11.76 7.41
N HIS A 127 -1.52 11.71 8.70
CA HIS A 127 -2.37 12.28 9.73
C HIS A 127 -1.97 13.74 9.96
N VAL A 128 -2.88 14.65 9.67
CA VAL A 128 -2.75 16.06 10.00
C VAL A 128 -3.21 16.25 11.44
N VAL A 129 -2.41 16.96 12.23
CA VAL A 129 -2.68 17.21 13.65
C VAL A 129 -2.44 18.67 13.97
N ASN A 130 -3.13 19.16 15.00
CA ASN A 130 -2.92 20.51 15.48
C ASN A 130 -1.53 20.66 16.10
N PRO A 131 -0.95 21.88 16.08
CA PRO A 131 0.30 22.15 16.77
C PRO A 131 0.23 21.74 18.25
N GLY A 132 1.15 20.87 18.67
CA GLY A 132 1.24 20.39 20.05
C GLY A 132 0.43 19.12 20.35
N GLU A 133 -0.38 18.63 19.41
CA GLU A 133 -1.04 17.33 19.54
C GLU A 133 -0.14 16.20 19.00
N THR A 134 0.05 15.14 19.80
CA THR A 134 0.71 13.92 19.32
C THR A 134 -0.34 12.97 18.74
N SER A 135 -0.18 12.56 17.49
CA SER A 135 -1.02 11.54 16.86
C SER A 135 -0.97 10.26 17.70
N LYS A 136 -2.12 9.76 18.18
CA LYS A 136 -2.22 8.42 18.78
C LYS A 136 -2.12 7.39 17.66
N ILE A 137 -0.92 7.16 17.14
CA ILE A 137 -0.66 6.12 16.14
C ILE A 137 -0.79 4.78 16.88
N SER A 138 -2.00 4.22 16.92
CA SER A 138 -2.20 2.81 17.19
C SER A 138 -1.72 2.05 15.97
N GLY A 139 -0.42 1.83 15.88
CA GLY A 139 0.17 0.96 14.88
C GLY A 139 -0.31 -0.46 15.17
N SER A 140 -1.43 -0.88 14.55
CA SER A 140 -1.78 -2.29 14.49
C SER A 140 -0.84 -2.97 13.50
N HIS A 141 0.42 -3.13 13.89
CA HIS A 141 1.24 -4.18 13.33
C HIS A 141 0.50 -5.49 13.63
N GLY A 142 0.09 -6.21 12.59
CA GLY A 142 -0.77 -7.40 12.69
C GLY A 142 -0.16 -8.52 13.52
N LEU A 143 -0.26 -8.43 14.83
CA LEU A 143 -0.06 -9.52 15.76
C LEU A 143 -1.44 -10.11 16.05
N TYR A 144 -1.70 -11.28 15.46
CA TYR A 144 -2.70 -12.20 15.98
C TYR A 144 -2.28 -12.60 17.40
N GLY A 145 -2.71 -11.83 18.39
CA GLY A 145 -2.79 -12.25 19.78
C GLY A 145 -4.21 -12.72 20.05
N PRO A 146 -4.42 -13.85 20.75
CA PRO A 146 -5.77 -14.31 21.03
C PRO A 146 -6.45 -13.30 21.96
N ASP A 147 -7.61 -12.79 21.54
CA ASP A 147 -8.49 -11.96 22.36
C ASP A 147 -8.89 -12.73 23.63
N SER A 148 -8.15 -12.48 24.70
CA SER A 148 -8.54 -12.86 26.05
C SER A 148 -9.45 -11.76 26.59
N GLY A 149 -10.75 -11.86 26.29
CA GLY A 149 -11.73 -10.95 26.85
C GLY A 149 -13.15 -11.13 26.33
N SER A 150 -13.96 -11.85 27.11
CA SER A 150 -15.42 -11.67 27.21
C SER A 150 -16.31 -12.37 26.17
N THR A 151 -16.56 -13.66 26.36
CA THR A 151 -17.80 -14.32 25.95
C THR A 151 -18.47 -14.95 27.18
N LEU A 152 -19.07 -14.10 28.00
CA LEU A 152 -20.07 -14.54 28.97
C LEU A 152 -21.41 -14.77 28.24
N LEU A 153 -22.00 -15.94 28.51
CA LEU A 153 -23.43 -16.27 28.44
C LEU A 153 -24.02 -16.64 27.06
N TYR A 154 -23.79 -17.88 26.62
CA TYR A 154 -24.83 -18.69 25.95
C TYR A 154 -24.67 -20.18 26.33
N THR A 155 -24.87 -20.51 27.60
CA THR A 155 -25.14 -21.89 28.04
C THR A 155 -26.58 -21.94 28.53
N LEU A 156 -27.46 -22.55 27.73
CA LEU A 156 -28.77 -23.15 28.07
C LEU A 156 -29.76 -23.03 26.90
N LEU A 157 -29.56 -23.81 25.84
CA LEU A 157 -30.67 -24.40 25.08
C LEU A 157 -30.21 -25.62 24.28
N LEU A 158 -29.85 -26.70 24.97
CA LEU A 158 -29.83 -28.04 24.38
C LEU A 158 -30.67 -28.97 25.24
N LEU A 159 -31.98 -28.85 25.06
CA LEU A 159 -32.93 -29.88 25.44
C LEU A 159 -33.53 -30.46 24.15
N THR A 160 -33.51 -31.79 24.12
CA THR A 160 -34.18 -32.70 23.19
C THR A 160 -33.52 -32.84 21.82
N LEU A 161 -32.77 -33.92 21.64
CA LEU A 161 -33.17 -35.07 20.82
C LEU A 161 -32.23 -36.22 21.17
N ALA A 162 -32.65 -37.05 22.14
CA ALA A 162 -32.05 -38.36 22.35
C ALA A 162 -32.29 -39.19 21.07
N PRO A 163 -31.26 -39.73 20.41
CA PRO A 163 -31.47 -40.58 19.26
C PRO A 163 -31.82 -42.01 19.75
N TRP A 164 -32.97 -42.51 19.31
CA TRP A 164 -33.67 -43.74 19.74
C TRP A 164 -32.99 -45.07 19.32
N TRP A 165 -31.69 -45.09 19.03
CA TRP A 165 -31.00 -46.26 18.45
C TRP A 165 -30.36 -47.19 19.48
N LEU A 166 -30.47 -46.90 20.78
CA LEU A 166 -29.84 -47.71 21.84
C LEU A 166 -30.77 -48.73 22.54
N VAL A 167 -32.00 -48.95 22.07
CA VAL A 167 -32.99 -49.80 22.79
C VAL A 167 -33.39 -51.11 22.06
N GLN A 168 -32.73 -51.53 20.97
CA GLN A 168 -33.26 -52.69 20.21
C GLN A 168 -32.29 -53.81 19.77
N MET A 169 -31.24 -54.10 20.54
CA MET A 169 -30.51 -55.37 20.35
C MET A 169 -30.24 -56.09 21.67
N GLN A 170 -31.30 -56.56 22.31
CA GLN A 170 -31.27 -57.88 22.94
C GLN A 170 -32.55 -58.60 22.55
N LEU A 171 -32.38 -59.77 21.94
CA LEU A 171 -33.22 -60.97 21.97
C LEU A 171 -33.10 -61.68 20.62
N VAL A 172 -32.34 -62.78 20.59
CA VAL A 172 -32.74 -64.12 20.12
C VAL A 172 -31.48 -65.03 20.09
N PRO A 173 -31.60 -66.34 20.42
CA PRO A 173 -30.63 -67.07 21.23
C PRO A 173 -29.77 -68.11 20.47
N ARG A 174 -28.87 -68.74 21.24
CA ARG A 174 -28.03 -69.91 20.90
C ARG A 174 -28.79 -71.06 20.22
N GLY A 175 -28.11 -71.73 19.28
CA GLY A 175 -28.48 -73.08 18.81
C GLY A 175 -27.38 -73.73 17.97
N PHE A 176 -26.83 -74.83 18.51
CA PHE A 176 -25.97 -75.91 17.97
C PHE A 176 -24.62 -75.57 17.34
#